data_AF-A0A965C759-F1
#
_entry.id   AF-A0A965C759-F1
#
_cell.length_a   1.000
_cell.length_b   1.000
_cell.length_c   1.000
_cell.angle_alpha   90.00
_cell.angle_beta   90.00
_cell.angle_gamma   90.00
#
_symmetry.space_group_name_H-M   'P 1'
#
loop_
_entity.id
_entity.type
_entity.pdbx_description
1 polymer ?
#
loop_
_entity_poly.entity_id
_entity_poly.type
_entity_poly.pdbx_seq_one_letter_code
_entity_poly.pdbx_strand_id
1 'polypeptide(L)'
;GQFLAPGDMKQVVQKAKESNGGLDNIMVCERGTSFGYNTLVSDMRGLAIMRETNCPVVFDATHSVQQPGGQGDKSGGQREHVPVLARAAVASGIAGLFMETHPDPAKALSDGPNAWPLGKMKDLLAVLIELDKVVKKAGFIEQTL
;
A
#
# COMPACT_ATOMS: atom_id res chain seq x y z
N GLY A 1 2.85 -2.70 10.07
CA GLY A 1 1.67 -3.41 10.63
C GLY A 1 0.69 -2.39 11.16
N GLN A 2 -0.60 -2.73 11.30
CA GLN A 2 -1.66 -1.73 11.54
C GLN A 2 -1.53 -0.94 12.87
N PHE A 3 -0.66 -1.37 13.77
CA PHE A 3 -0.38 -0.74 15.06
C PHE A 3 0.96 0.01 15.10
N LEU A 4 1.72 -0.01 14.00
CA LEU A 4 3.11 0.45 13.98
C LEU A 4 3.21 1.82 13.32
N ALA A 5 3.99 2.74 13.90
CA ALA A 5 4.29 3.99 13.24
C ALA A 5 5.25 3.77 12.05
N PRO A 6 5.19 4.58 10.98
CA PRO A 6 6.05 4.40 9.81
C PRO A 6 7.56 4.43 10.13
N GLY A 7 7.99 5.28 11.08
CA GLY A 7 9.39 5.40 11.47
C GLY A 7 9.94 4.16 12.18
N ASP A 8 9.09 3.39 12.87
CA ASP A 8 9.51 2.19 13.60
C ASP A 8 9.91 1.04 12.65
N MET A 9 9.54 1.12 11.37
CA MET A 9 9.96 0.15 10.35
C MET A 9 11.49 0.10 10.18
N LYS A 10 12.24 1.14 10.57
CA LYS A 10 13.71 1.09 10.59
C LYS A 10 14.25 -0.08 11.40
N GLN A 11 13.65 -0.36 12.56
CA GLN A 11 14.06 -1.47 13.42
C GLN A 11 13.70 -2.84 12.82
N VAL A 12 12.56 -2.92 12.13
CA VAL A 12 12.14 -4.13 11.42
C VAL A 12 13.10 -4.44 10.28
N VAL A 13 13.43 -3.42 9.47
CA VAL A 13 14.39 -3.54 8.36
C VAL A 13 15.77 -3.92 8.86
N GLN A 14 16.25 -3.31 9.95
CA GLN A 14 17.55 -3.64 10.53
C GLN A 14 17.63 -5.12 10.92
N LYS A 15 16.65 -5.64 11.65
CA LYS A 15 16.60 -7.06 12.03
C LYS A 15 16.56 -7.99 10.82
N ALA A 16 15.80 -7.62 9.79
CA ALA A 16 15.72 -8.39 8.55
C ALA A 16 17.07 -8.40 7.80
N LYS A 17 17.77 -7.26 7.73
CA LYS A 17 19.12 -7.15 7.14
C LYS A 17 20.16 -7.95 7.94
N GLU A 18 20.12 -7.89 9.26
CA GLU A 18 21.01 -8.70 10.10
C GLU A 18 20.77 -10.21 9.88
N SER A 19 19.50 -10.62 9.76
CA SER A 19 19.12 -12.02 9.58
C SER A 19 19.44 -12.57 8.18
N ASN A 20 19.45 -11.72 7.15
CA ASN A 20 19.70 -12.13 5.77
C ASN A 20 21.17 -11.93 5.32
N GLY A 21 22.08 -11.54 6.23
CA GLY A 21 23.49 -11.30 5.92
C GLY A 21 23.76 -9.98 5.18
N GLY A 22 22.87 -9.00 5.30
CA GLY A 22 23.02 -7.68 4.67
C GLY A 22 22.61 -7.62 3.20
N LEU A 23 21.86 -8.61 2.71
CA LEU A 23 21.36 -8.61 1.33
C LEU A 23 20.36 -7.48 1.12
N ASP A 24 20.51 -6.75 0.01
CA ASP A 24 19.61 -5.66 -0.39
C ASP A 24 18.40 -6.19 -1.18
N ASN A 25 17.58 -7.01 -0.52
CA ASN A 25 16.42 -7.68 -1.11
C ASN A 25 15.14 -7.51 -0.26
N ILE A 26 15.07 -6.44 0.53
CA ILE A 26 13.96 -6.15 1.45
C ILE A 26 13.14 -4.98 0.92
N MET A 27 11.82 -5.15 0.91
CA MET A 27 10.84 -4.08 0.66
C MET A 27 10.00 -3.84 1.91
N VAL A 28 9.49 -2.62 2.07
CA VAL A 28 8.54 -2.27 3.13
C VAL A 28 7.18 -1.94 2.51
N CYS A 29 6.09 -2.45 3.11
CA CYS A 29 4.77 -2.33 2.53
C CYS A 29 3.79 -1.62 3.48
N GLU A 30 3.19 -0.52 2.99
CA GLU A 30 2.07 0.16 3.65
C GLU A 30 0.76 -0.57 3.32
N ARG A 31 -0.10 -0.79 4.31
CA ARG A 31 -1.37 -1.53 4.17
C ARG A 31 -2.47 -1.04 5.11
N GLY A 32 -2.36 0.20 5.57
CA GLY A 32 -3.26 0.88 6.50
C GLY A 32 -2.86 0.73 7.98
N THR A 33 -3.19 1.77 8.74
CA THR A 33 -3.06 1.85 10.21
C THR A 33 -4.44 1.89 10.84
N SER A 34 -4.61 1.22 11.99
CA SER A 34 -5.87 1.20 12.73
C SER A 34 -6.36 2.62 13.04
N PHE A 35 -7.61 2.91 12.69
CA PHE A 35 -8.25 4.20 12.94
C PHE A 35 -9.57 4.01 13.65
N GLY A 36 -9.51 3.90 14.99
CA GLY A 36 -10.66 3.45 15.77
C GLY A 36 -10.98 1.98 15.50
N TYR A 37 -12.27 1.62 15.64
CA TYR A 37 -12.71 0.25 15.44
C TYR A 37 -13.10 -0.03 13.97
N ASN A 38 -12.73 -1.23 13.50
CA ASN A 38 -13.11 -1.78 12.21
C ASN A 38 -12.75 -0.92 10.97
N THR A 39 -11.81 0.00 11.11
CA THR A 39 -11.42 0.95 10.07
C THR A 39 -9.90 1.09 10.01
N LEU A 40 -9.39 1.26 8.80
CA LEU A 40 -7.99 1.61 8.53
C LEU A 40 -7.91 2.99 7.87
N VAL A 41 -6.83 3.71 8.15
CA VAL A 41 -6.45 4.93 7.43
C VAL A 41 -5.05 4.75 6.85
N SER A 42 -4.83 5.24 5.64
CA SER A 42 -3.51 5.28 5.02
C SER A 42 -2.92 6.68 5.15
N ASP A 43 -1.89 6.82 5.98
CA ASP A 43 -1.15 8.08 6.11
C ASP A 43 -0.10 8.19 5.00
N MET A 44 -0.37 9.02 3.99
CA MET A 44 0.55 9.20 2.86
C MET A 44 1.92 9.77 3.27
N ARG A 45 2.00 10.47 4.42
CA ARG A 45 3.30 10.91 4.97
C ARG A 45 4.16 9.72 5.36
N GLY A 46 3.53 8.62 5.79
CA GLY A 46 4.19 7.37 6.14
C GLY A 46 4.97 6.77 4.98
N LEU A 47 4.50 6.94 3.73
CA LEU A 47 5.22 6.49 2.54
C LEU A 47 6.56 7.22 2.38
N ALA A 48 6.57 8.54 2.60
CA ALA A 48 7.79 9.34 2.56
C ALA A 48 8.74 8.98 3.71
N ILE A 49 8.22 8.86 4.94
CA ILE A 49 9.00 8.48 6.13
C ILE A 49 9.65 7.09 5.94
N MET A 50 8.92 6.12 5.40
CA MET A 50 9.46 4.77 5.19
C MET A 50 10.60 4.73 4.17
N ARG A 51 10.76 5.72 3.29
CA ARG A 51 11.94 5.80 2.41
C ARG A 51 13.25 5.92 3.18
N GLU A 52 13.22 6.49 4.38
CA GLU A 52 14.40 6.61 5.24
C GLU A 52 14.96 5.25 5.70
N THR A 53 14.21 4.15 5.48
CA THR A 53 14.73 2.79 5.68
C THR A 53 15.74 2.36 4.60
N ASN A 54 15.85 3.13 3.50
CA ASN A 54 16.59 2.77 2.28
C ASN A 54 16.12 1.45 1.66
N CYS A 55 14.85 1.08 1.87
CA CYS A 55 14.20 -0.04 1.19
C CYS A 55 13.15 0.49 0.21
N PRO A 56 12.87 -0.22 -0.90
CA PRO A 56 11.74 0.11 -1.76
C PRO A 56 10.43 0.08 -0.97
N VAL A 57 9.67 1.18 -1.06
CA VAL A 57 8.36 1.32 -0.40
C VAL A 57 7.26 0.87 -1.36
N VAL A 58 6.46 -0.10 -0.94
CA VAL A 58 5.31 -0.64 -1.66
C VAL A 58 4.03 -0.15 -0.96
N PHE A 59 2.98 0.11 -1.74
CA PHE A 59 1.65 0.38 -1.19
C PHE A 59 0.67 -0.74 -1.57
N ASP A 60 0.03 -1.33 -0.58
CA ASP A 60 -1.04 -2.30 -0.75
C ASP A 60 -2.39 -1.57 -0.87
N ALA A 61 -2.86 -1.41 -2.10
CA ALA A 61 -4.09 -0.67 -2.36
C ALA A 61 -5.35 -1.43 -1.91
N THR A 62 -5.31 -2.76 -1.91
CA THR A 62 -6.48 -3.59 -1.60
C THR A 62 -6.69 -3.77 -0.10
N HIS A 63 -5.64 -4.04 0.65
CA HIS A 63 -5.77 -4.22 2.09
C HIS A 63 -5.89 -2.88 2.84
N SER A 64 -5.51 -1.77 2.22
CA SER A 64 -5.70 -0.43 2.79
C SER A 64 -7.17 0.03 2.80
N VAL A 65 -8.05 -0.61 2.01
CA VAL A 65 -9.51 -0.36 2.04
C VAL A 65 -10.28 -1.41 2.86
N GLN A 66 -9.56 -2.28 3.57
CA GLN A 66 -10.15 -3.31 4.41
C GLN A 66 -10.87 -2.69 5.61
N GLN A 67 -11.99 -3.29 6.00
CA GLN A 67 -12.68 -3.00 7.25
C GLN A 67 -12.52 -4.22 8.18
N PRO A 68 -11.49 -4.25 9.05
CA PRO A 68 -11.16 -5.44 9.84
C PRO A 68 -12.34 -5.86 10.73
N GLY A 69 -12.83 -7.09 10.58
CA GLY A 69 -13.99 -7.60 11.31
C GLY A 69 -15.33 -6.89 11.00
N GLY A 70 -15.39 -6.06 9.95
CA GLY A 70 -16.55 -5.24 9.61
C GLY A 70 -17.82 -6.01 9.20
N GLN A 71 -17.73 -7.32 8.98
CA GLN A 71 -18.88 -8.19 8.67
C GLN A 71 -19.15 -9.25 9.75
N GLY A 72 -18.55 -9.11 10.94
CA GLY A 72 -18.73 -10.05 12.05
C GLY A 72 -17.88 -11.31 11.91
N ASP A 73 -18.23 -12.22 10.99
CA ASP A 73 -17.53 -13.50 10.76
C ASP A 73 -16.32 -13.38 9.82
N LYS A 74 -16.20 -12.24 9.11
CA LYS A 74 -15.11 -11.95 8.17
C LYS A 74 -14.83 -10.44 8.06
N SER A 75 -13.72 -10.11 7.41
CA SER A 75 -13.37 -8.72 7.08
C SER A 75 -14.28 -8.18 5.98
N GLY A 76 -14.70 -6.92 6.14
CA GLY A 76 -15.31 -6.14 5.06
C GLY A 76 -14.26 -5.46 4.18
N GLY A 77 -14.72 -4.61 3.27
CA GLY A 77 -13.86 -3.90 2.34
C GLY A 77 -14.62 -2.93 1.45
N GLN A 78 -13.93 -1.89 0.99
CA GLN A 78 -14.49 -0.83 0.13
C GLN A 78 -13.68 -0.70 -1.16
N ARG A 79 -13.75 -1.70 -2.04
CA ARG A 79 -12.96 -1.74 -3.30
C ARG A 79 -13.16 -0.51 -4.18
N GLU A 80 -14.29 0.18 -4.07
CA GLU A 80 -14.56 1.45 -4.78
C GLU A 80 -13.52 2.54 -4.46
N HIS A 81 -12.82 2.43 -3.33
CA HIS A 81 -11.75 3.33 -2.91
C HIS A 81 -10.36 2.88 -3.35
N VAL A 82 -10.17 1.67 -3.89
CA VAL A 82 -8.87 1.16 -4.38
C VAL A 82 -8.24 2.11 -5.41
N PRO A 83 -8.96 2.59 -6.45
CA PRO A 83 -8.38 3.51 -7.42
C PRO A 83 -7.97 4.85 -6.81
N VAL A 84 -8.69 5.32 -5.79
CA VAL A 84 -8.41 6.60 -5.14
C VAL A 84 -7.10 6.50 -4.35
N LEU A 85 -6.98 5.49 -3.50
CA LEU A 85 -5.77 5.28 -2.69
C LEU A 85 -4.56 4.92 -3.55
N ALA A 86 -4.74 4.10 -4.60
CA ALA A 86 -3.66 3.77 -5.52
C ALA A 86 -3.10 5.02 -6.22
N ARG A 87 -3.96 5.94 -6.69
CA ARG A 87 -3.52 7.21 -7.27
C ARG A 87 -2.78 8.07 -6.26
N ALA A 88 -3.29 8.18 -5.03
CA ALA A 88 -2.63 8.97 -3.98
C ALA A 88 -1.24 8.41 -3.64
N ALA A 89 -1.10 7.10 -3.50
CA ALA A 89 0.17 6.46 -3.18
C ALA A 89 1.18 6.57 -4.32
N VAL A 90 0.75 6.35 -5.57
CA VAL A 90 1.61 6.54 -6.75
C VAL A 90 2.04 8.00 -6.88
N ALA A 91 1.11 8.95 -6.73
CA ALA A 91 1.43 10.37 -6.74
C ALA A 91 2.37 10.80 -5.60
N SER A 92 2.33 10.08 -4.47
CA SER A 92 3.27 10.29 -3.37
C SER A 92 4.68 9.81 -3.71
N GLY A 93 4.87 8.89 -4.67
CA GLY A 93 6.18 8.44 -5.15
C GLY A 93 6.65 7.10 -4.58
N ILE A 94 5.84 6.05 -4.67
CA ILE A 94 6.20 4.70 -4.21
C ILE A 94 7.10 3.94 -5.22
N ALA A 95 7.77 2.89 -4.76
CA ALA A 95 8.57 1.99 -5.60
C ALA A 95 7.72 0.88 -6.25
N GLY A 96 6.62 0.50 -5.63
CA GLY A 96 5.73 -0.53 -6.15
C GLY A 96 4.31 -0.43 -5.63
N LEU A 97 3.38 -1.05 -6.35
CA LEU A 97 1.99 -1.17 -5.97
C LEU A 97 1.64 -2.65 -5.80
N PHE A 98 1.05 -3.01 -4.67
CA PHE A 98 0.45 -4.31 -4.45
C PHE A 98 -1.07 -4.18 -4.59
N MET A 99 -1.70 -5.14 -5.29
CA MET A 99 -3.14 -5.14 -5.53
C MET A 99 -3.63 -6.56 -5.80
N GLU A 100 -4.60 -7.03 -5.01
CA GLU A 100 -5.31 -8.26 -5.29
C GLU A 100 -6.42 -8.05 -6.33
N THR A 101 -6.68 -9.08 -7.14
CA THR A 101 -7.69 -9.03 -8.18
C THR A 101 -8.41 -10.36 -8.34
N HIS A 102 -9.64 -10.30 -8.84
CA HIS A 102 -10.43 -11.48 -9.15
C HIS A 102 -11.32 -11.22 -10.38
N PRO A 103 -11.59 -12.22 -11.25
CA PRO A 103 -12.51 -12.07 -12.38
C PRO A 103 -13.93 -11.67 -11.93
N ASP A 104 -14.37 -12.23 -10.81
CA ASP A 104 -15.67 -11.96 -10.17
C ASP A 104 -15.48 -11.81 -8.66
N PRO A 105 -15.09 -10.63 -8.14
CA PRO A 105 -14.73 -10.47 -6.73
C PRO A 105 -15.82 -10.87 -5.72
N ALA A 106 -17.09 -10.98 -6.15
CA ALA A 106 -18.17 -11.48 -5.29
C ALA A 106 -18.06 -12.99 -5.00
N LYS A 107 -17.31 -13.75 -5.82
CA LYS A 107 -17.07 -15.19 -5.68
C LYS A 107 -15.68 -15.53 -5.12
N ALA A 108 -14.88 -14.53 -4.76
CA ALA A 108 -13.57 -14.76 -4.16
C ALA A 108 -13.72 -15.45 -2.80
N LEU A 109 -12.85 -16.42 -2.50
CA LEU A 109 -12.89 -17.21 -1.26
C LEU A 109 -12.31 -16.45 -0.06
N SER A 110 -11.48 -15.44 -0.30
CA SER A 110 -10.96 -14.50 0.70
C SER A 110 -10.92 -13.10 0.09
N ASP A 111 -11.05 -12.08 0.93
CA ASP A 111 -10.85 -10.66 0.61
C ASP A 111 -11.58 -10.14 -0.65
N GLY A 112 -12.64 -10.84 -1.06
CA GLY A 112 -13.51 -10.45 -2.16
C GLY A 112 -13.94 -8.98 -2.07
N PRO A 113 -14.44 -8.47 -0.92
CA PRO A 113 -14.80 -7.06 -0.76
C PRO A 113 -13.67 -6.07 -1.10
N ASN A 114 -12.40 -6.45 -0.94
CA ASN A 114 -11.22 -5.63 -1.25
C ASN A 114 -10.74 -5.81 -2.69
N ALA A 115 -10.88 -7.01 -3.26
CA ALA A 115 -10.31 -7.37 -4.55
C ALA A 115 -10.82 -6.49 -5.71
N TRP A 116 -9.88 -5.99 -6.51
CA TRP A 116 -10.20 -5.19 -7.70
C TRP A 116 -10.70 -6.09 -8.84
N PRO A 117 -11.76 -5.73 -9.59
CA PRO A 117 -12.21 -6.53 -10.73
C PRO A 117 -11.14 -6.63 -11.82
N LEU A 118 -10.74 -7.84 -12.19
CA LEU A 118 -9.64 -8.09 -13.15
C LEU A 118 -9.85 -7.38 -14.49
N GLY A 119 -11.09 -7.37 -14.99
CA GLY A 119 -11.44 -6.69 -16.24
C GLY A 119 -11.21 -5.17 -16.22
N LYS A 120 -11.05 -4.55 -15.04
CA LYS A 120 -10.77 -3.12 -14.86
C LYS A 120 -9.30 -2.82 -14.56
N MET A 121 -8.42 -3.83 -14.53
CA MET A 121 -7.02 -3.65 -14.16
C MET A 121 -6.26 -2.78 -15.15
N LYS A 122 -6.44 -3.04 -16.46
CA LYS A 122 -5.74 -2.31 -17.53
C LYS A 122 -6.00 -0.80 -17.46
N ASP A 123 -7.26 -0.40 -17.33
CA ASP A 123 -7.66 1.01 -17.31
C ASP A 123 -7.08 1.74 -16.10
N LEU A 124 -7.07 1.08 -14.93
CA LEU A 124 -6.47 1.64 -13.72
C LEU A 124 -4.96 1.79 -13.87
N LEU A 125 -4.25 0.72 -14.28
CA LEU A 125 -2.80 0.73 -14.42
C LEU A 125 -2.31 1.76 -15.45
N ALA A 126 -3.05 1.98 -16.54
CA ALA A 126 -2.71 2.99 -17.53
C ALA A 126 -2.58 4.39 -16.91
N VAL A 127 -3.53 4.78 -16.06
CA VAL A 127 -3.48 6.07 -15.33
C VAL A 127 -2.34 6.10 -14.31
N LEU A 128 -2.15 5.01 -13.58
CA LEU A 128 -1.12 4.95 -12.53
C LEU A 128 0.30 5.05 -13.12
N ILE A 129 0.57 4.43 -14.26
CA ILE A 129 1.87 4.54 -14.94
C ILE A 129 2.17 5.99 -15.34
N GLU A 130 1.18 6.74 -15.83
CA GLU A 130 1.40 8.14 -16.20
C GLU A 130 1.66 9.04 -14.99
N LEU A 131 0.93 8.84 -13.89
CA LEU A 131 1.21 9.52 -12.61
C LEU A 131 2.62 9.21 -12.11
N ASP A 132 3.02 7.93 -12.17
CA ASP A 132 4.32 7.48 -11.71
C ASP A 132 5.47 8.17 -12.46
N LYS A 133 5.39 8.21 -13.79
CA LYS A 133 6.38 8.87 -14.65
C LYS A 133 6.52 10.35 -14.32
N VAL A 134 5.40 11.06 -14.16
CA VAL A 134 5.41 12.51 -13.91
C VAL A 134 6.09 12.82 -12.59
N VAL A 135 5.69 12.13 -11.52
CA VAL A 135 6.21 12.37 -10.17
C VAL A 135 7.69 11.99 -10.07
N LYS A 136 8.08 10.82 -10.59
CA LYS A 136 9.48 10.38 -10.57
C LYS A 136 10.39 11.24 -11.45
N LYS A 137 9.89 11.81 -12.54
CA LYS A 137 10.65 12.75 -13.38
C LYS A 137 10.93 14.08 -12.66
N ALA A 138 9.98 14.57 -11.89
CA ALA A 138 10.12 15.84 -11.16
C ALA A 138 11.02 15.73 -9.93
N GLY A 139 11.12 14.53 -9.34
CA GLY A 139 11.78 14.33 -8.05
C GLY A 139 10.90 14.79 -6.88
N PHE A 140 11.47 14.74 -5.68
CA PHE A 140 10.76 15.01 -4.42
C PHE A 140 11.30 16.29 -3.79
N ILE A 141 10.59 17.41 -3.94
CA ILE A 141 11.04 18.72 -3.43
C ILE A 141 11.13 18.74 -1.90
N GLU A 142 10.35 17.91 -1.21
CA GLU A 142 10.42 17.77 0.24
C GLU A 142 11.79 17.25 0.73
N GLN A 143 12.61 16.67 -0.16
CA GLN A 143 13.97 16.23 0.17
C GLN A 143 15.00 17.36 0.18
N THR A 144 14.63 18.57 -0.23
CA THR A 144 15.52 19.74 -0.20
C THR A 144 15.29 20.63 1.02
N LEU A 145 14.44 20.22 1.95
CA LEU A 145 14.17 20.88 3.23
C LEU A 145 15.14 20.37 4.30
#